data_AF-A0A9E5VU43-F1
#
_entry.id   AF-A0A9E5VU43-F1
#
_cell.length_a   1.000
_cell.length_b   1.000
_cell.length_c   1.000
_cell.angle_alpha   90.00
_cell.angle_beta   90.00
_cell.angle_gamma   90.00
#
_symmetry.space_group_name_H-M   'P 1'
#
loop_
_entity.id
_entity.type
_entity.pdbx_description
1 polymer ?
#
loop_
_entity_poly.entity_id
_entity_poly.type
_entity_poly.pdbx_seq_one_letter_code
_entity_poly.pdbx_strand_id
1 'polypeptide(L)'
;MACGHAALVLTFMLLTGGPTGPPGPAVPVVEDPAEVFALACEPDADAKTQCADLVRIAKEWPESDWADDALWVLGETARRNRRPAEVVYYWQYLMAAYPETRLEGRTRSLAVYVHSGLAQVEMYVQQTGQCYKLTEGKRRDGDRVFYNAVPFSALPMFVWSGLGESYEELGRLSLAAKAFERAERSAPTGGNWRASCAASAERVRRRLEAHAAGAGSATPPAAAGPVGARPSAHCTSGAGDAELACAEDD
;
A
#
# COMPACT_ATOMS: atom_id res chain seq x y z
N MET A 1 7.53 37.67 -65.34
CA MET A 1 6.13 37.35 -65.65
C MET A 1 5.38 37.33 -64.33
N ALA A 2 4.77 38.48 -63.98
CA ALA A 2 3.31 38.68 -63.85
C ALA A 2 2.75 38.03 -62.56
N CYS A 3 2.58 38.78 -61.46
CA CYS A 3 1.43 39.64 -61.10
C CYS A 3 0.08 38.91 -60.95
N GLY A 4 -0.54 39.11 -59.78
CA GLY A 4 -1.97 38.90 -59.53
C GLY A 4 -2.27 37.71 -58.60
N HIS A 5 -3.13 37.76 -57.59
CA HIS A 5 -4.17 38.72 -57.23
C HIS A 5 -4.43 38.64 -55.72
N ALA A 6 -4.62 39.81 -55.11
CA ALA A 6 -5.33 39.96 -53.85
C ALA A 6 -6.81 39.61 -54.06
N ALA A 7 -7.40 38.88 -53.11
CA ALA A 7 -8.85 38.78 -52.97
C ALA A 7 -9.22 38.91 -51.49
N LEU A 8 -9.64 40.12 -51.17
CA LEU A 8 -10.30 40.59 -49.97
C LEU A 8 -11.75 40.09 -50.02
N VAL A 9 -12.20 39.25 -49.08
CA VAL A 9 -13.64 38.97 -48.93
C VAL A 9 -14.02 38.92 -47.46
N LEU A 10 -14.73 39.99 -47.09
CA LEU A 10 -15.82 40.14 -46.13
C LEU A 10 -15.84 39.28 -44.85
N THR A 11 -15.58 39.98 -43.76
CA THR A 11 -16.38 40.03 -42.53
C THR A 11 -17.80 39.48 -42.68
N PHE A 12 -18.08 38.36 -41.98
CA PHE A 12 -19.44 37.98 -41.61
C PHE A 12 -19.48 37.79 -40.08
N MET A 13 -19.77 38.88 -39.37
CA MET A 13 -20.20 38.84 -37.97
C MET A 13 -21.64 38.34 -37.95
N LEU A 14 -21.85 37.04 -37.71
CA LEU A 14 -23.12 36.53 -37.23
C LEU A 14 -23.02 36.42 -35.70
N LEU A 15 -23.45 37.49 -35.03
CA LEU A 15 -23.93 37.41 -33.66
C LEU A 15 -25.21 36.55 -33.66
N THR A 16 -25.07 35.26 -33.36
CA THR A 16 -26.20 34.47 -32.87
C THR A 16 -26.20 34.58 -31.35
N GLY A 17 -27.09 35.45 -30.84
CA GLY A 17 -27.44 35.49 -29.42
C GLY A 17 -28.07 34.16 -29.02
N GLY A 18 -27.27 33.29 -28.40
CA GLY A 18 -27.76 32.10 -27.72
C GLY A 18 -28.45 32.49 -26.42
N PRO A 19 -29.53 31.79 -26.02
CA PRO A 19 -30.23 32.08 -24.77
C PRO A 19 -29.28 31.85 -23.59
N THR A 20 -29.00 32.93 -22.86
CA THR A 20 -28.32 32.89 -21.55
C THR A 20 -29.25 32.24 -20.53
N GLY A 21 -29.35 30.91 -20.58
CA GLY A 21 -29.88 30.13 -19.48
C GLY A 21 -28.96 30.25 -18.27
N PRO A 22 -29.49 30.19 -17.04
CA PRO A 22 -28.65 30.16 -15.84
C PRO A 22 -27.64 29.02 -15.96
N PRO A 23 -26.38 29.20 -15.53
CA PRO A 23 -25.41 28.12 -15.53
C PRO A 23 -26.02 26.94 -14.77
N GLY A 24 -26.26 25.83 -15.49
CA GLY A 24 -26.69 24.59 -14.86
C GLY A 24 -25.66 24.21 -13.79
N PRO A 25 -26.08 23.49 -12.73
CA PRO A 25 -25.13 23.01 -11.73
C PRO A 25 -23.98 22.30 -12.48
N ALA A 26 -22.75 22.73 -12.23
CA ALA A 26 -21.57 22.10 -12.81
C ALA A 26 -21.67 20.61 -12.50
N VAL A 27 -21.88 19.79 -13.54
CA VAL A 27 -21.85 18.34 -13.38
C VAL A 27 -20.47 18.03 -12.82
N PRO A 28 -20.35 17.42 -11.64
CA PRO A 28 -19.05 17.08 -11.10
C PRO A 28 -18.37 16.21 -12.14
N VAL A 29 -17.20 16.63 -12.61
CA VAL A 29 -16.36 15.80 -13.47
C VAL A 29 -16.08 14.54 -12.65
N VAL A 30 -16.62 13.41 -13.10
CA VAL A 30 -16.35 12.12 -12.47
C VAL A 30 -14.90 11.82 -12.82
N GLU A 31 -14.00 12.14 -11.89
CA GLU A 31 -12.59 11.82 -12.03
C GLU A 31 -12.41 10.30 -11.99
N ASP A 32 -11.62 9.77 -12.93
CA ASP A 32 -11.27 8.35 -12.96
C ASP A 32 -10.22 8.07 -11.86
N PRO A 33 -10.49 7.16 -10.89
CA PRO A 33 -9.51 6.82 -9.86
C PRO A 33 -8.16 6.36 -10.44
N ALA A 34 -8.14 5.77 -11.65
CA ALA A 34 -6.91 5.37 -12.32
C ALA A 34 -6.04 6.57 -12.73
N GLU A 35 -6.67 7.66 -13.18
CA GLU A 35 -5.99 8.91 -13.55
C GLU A 35 -5.49 9.64 -12.31
N VAL A 36 -6.32 9.72 -11.26
CA VAL A 36 -5.93 10.30 -9.97
C VAL A 36 -4.74 9.53 -9.39
N PHE A 37 -4.76 8.20 -9.44
CA PHE A 37 -3.65 7.37 -8.97
C PHE A 37 -2.37 7.64 -9.78
N ALA A 38 -2.50 7.73 -11.10
CA ALA A 38 -1.39 8.00 -12.00
C ALA A 38 -0.69 9.32 -11.64
N LEU A 39 -1.46 10.40 -11.53
CA LEU A 39 -0.98 11.73 -11.19
C LEU A 39 -0.34 11.77 -9.80
N ALA A 40 -0.96 11.10 -8.82
CA ALA A 40 -0.44 11.04 -7.45
C ALA A 40 0.92 10.30 -7.37
N CYS A 41 1.21 9.40 -8.32
CA CYS A 41 2.45 8.62 -8.36
C CYS A 41 3.49 9.16 -9.33
N GLU A 42 3.28 10.34 -9.93
CA GLU A 42 4.31 10.99 -10.75
C GLU A 42 5.54 11.36 -9.90
N PRO A 43 6.76 11.29 -10.46
CA PRO A 43 7.99 11.59 -9.72
C PRO A 43 8.04 13.01 -9.12
N ASP A 44 7.40 13.96 -9.79
CA ASP A 44 7.39 15.38 -9.41
C ASP A 44 6.20 15.75 -8.49
N ALA A 45 5.36 14.77 -8.14
CA ALA A 45 4.22 15.00 -7.26
C ALA A 45 4.69 15.37 -5.85
N ASP A 46 4.18 16.48 -5.32
CA ASP A 46 4.40 16.87 -3.94
C ASP A 46 3.89 15.78 -2.97
N ALA A 47 4.70 15.40 -1.99
CA ALA A 47 4.41 14.28 -1.09
C ALA A 47 3.10 14.45 -0.31
N LYS A 48 2.71 15.70 0.01
CA LYS A 48 1.46 16.00 0.69
C LYS A 48 0.26 15.80 -0.25
N THR A 49 0.39 16.28 -1.48
CA THR A 49 -0.63 16.11 -2.53
C THR A 49 -0.81 14.63 -2.89
N GLN A 50 0.30 13.92 -3.13
CA GLN A 50 0.30 12.46 -3.31
C GLN A 50 -0.44 11.74 -2.18
N CYS A 51 -0.11 12.03 -0.92
CA CYS A 51 -0.77 11.40 0.22
C CYS A 51 -2.28 11.69 0.25
N ALA A 52 -2.67 12.94 -0.04
CA ALA A 52 -4.07 13.34 -0.06
C ALA A 52 -4.86 12.61 -1.16
N ASP A 53 -4.31 12.51 -2.37
CA ASP A 53 -4.96 11.83 -3.49
C ASP A 53 -5.07 10.31 -3.29
N LEU A 54 -4.01 9.67 -2.77
CA LEU A 54 -4.08 8.24 -2.46
C LEU A 54 -5.09 7.94 -1.34
N VAL A 55 -5.17 8.80 -0.32
CA VAL A 55 -6.19 8.68 0.74
C VAL A 55 -7.59 8.90 0.17
N ARG A 56 -7.74 9.85 -0.76
CA ARG A 56 -8.99 10.11 -1.47
C ARG A 56 -9.44 8.87 -2.25
N ILE A 57 -8.53 8.23 -2.99
CA ILE A 57 -8.83 7.01 -3.75
C ILE A 57 -9.39 5.90 -2.85
N ALA A 58 -8.69 5.60 -1.76
CA ALA A 58 -9.10 4.55 -0.84
C ALA A 58 -10.45 4.83 -0.12
N LYS A 59 -10.87 6.11 -0.01
CA LYS A 59 -12.09 6.51 0.69
C LYS A 59 -13.29 6.70 -0.23
N GLU A 60 -13.09 7.36 -1.35
CA GLU A 60 -14.17 7.74 -2.28
C GLU A 60 -14.46 6.64 -3.29
N TRP A 61 -13.44 5.83 -3.65
CA TRP A 61 -13.58 4.71 -4.58
C TRP A 61 -13.08 3.40 -3.99
N PRO A 62 -13.62 2.91 -2.85
CA PRO A 62 -13.14 1.69 -2.20
C PRO A 62 -13.37 0.41 -3.03
N GLU A 63 -14.25 0.43 -4.03
CA GLU A 63 -14.47 -0.71 -4.93
C GLU A 63 -13.55 -0.69 -6.17
N SER A 64 -12.74 0.36 -6.32
CA SER A 64 -11.79 0.49 -7.42
C SER A 64 -10.61 -0.46 -7.27
N ASP A 65 -10.11 -0.97 -8.39
CA ASP A 65 -8.86 -1.74 -8.50
C ASP A 65 -7.61 -0.94 -8.05
N TRP A 66 -7.76 0.37 -7.76
CA TRP A 66 -6.69 1.24 -7.27
C TRP A 66 -6.76 1.52 -5.77
N ALA A 67 -7.80 1.08 -5.07
CA ALA A 67 -7.99 1.39 -3.65
C ALA A 67 -7.00 0.64 -2.76
N ASP A 68 -6.80 -0.65 -3.02
CA ASP A 68 -5.80 -1.47 -2.37
C ASP A 68 -4.37 -1.06 -2.72
N ASP A 69 -4.13 -0.72 -3.99
CA ASP A 69 -2.85 -0.17 -4.45
C ASP A 69 -2.50 1.13 -3.73
N ALA A 70 -3.46 2.04 -3.58
CA ALA A 70 -3.28 3.29 -2.84
C ALA A 70 -2.95 3.04 -1.37
N LEU A 71 -3.67 2.13 -0.70
CA LEU A 71 -3.38 1.75 0.69
C LEU A 71 -2.01 1.09 0.84
N TRP A 72 -1.61 0.29 -0.14
CA TRP A 72 -0.30 -0.33 -0.13
C TRP A 72 0.82 0.72 -0.25
N VAL A 73 0.71 1.64 -1.22
CA VAL A 73 1.68 2.74 -1.43
C VAL A 73 1.78 3.64 -0.20
N LEU A 74 0.64 4.01 0.40
CA LEU A 74 0.61 4.80 1.63
C LEU A 74 1.32 4.08 2.78
N GLY A 75 1.03 2.80 3.00
CA GLY A 75 1.67 2.03 4.06
C GLY A 75 3.16 1.77 3.83
N GLU A 76 3.58 1.48 2.59
CA GLU A 76 5.00 1.30 2.26
C GLU A 76 5.79 2.61 2.41
N THR A 77 5.22 3.74 1.98
CA THR A 77 5.80 5.07 2.20
C THR A 77 5.89 5.39 3.70
N ALA A 78 4.84 5.10 4.49
CA ALA A 78 4.88 5.24 5.94
C ALA A 78 5.96 4.38 6.59
N ARG A 79 6.14 3.13 6.12
CA ARG A 79 7.15 2.20 6.63
C ARG A 79 8.56 2.71 6.37
N ARG A 80 8.85 3.18 5.16
CA ARG A 80 10.16 3.78 4.81
C ARG A 80 10.49 5.00 5.66
N ASN A 81 9.47 5.79 5.99
CA ASN A 81 9.59 6.97 6.83
C ASN A 81 9.54 6.67 8.34
N ARG A 82 9.58 5.39 8.74
CA ARG A 82 9.53 4.94 10.15
C ARG A 82 8.34 5.52 10.93
N ARG A 83 7.16 5.49 10.32
CA ARG A 83 5.89 5.94 10.92
C ARG A 83 5.00 4.74 11.22
N PRO A 84 5.28 3.94 12.27
CA PRO A 84 4.62 2.65 12.50
C PRO A 84 3.11 2.77 12.75
N ALA A 85 2.64 3.89 13.31
CA ALA A 85 1.21 4.13 13.49
C ALA A 85 0.44 4.25 12.15
N GLU A 86 1.04 4.92 11.17
CA GLU A 86 0.46 5.06 9.82
C GLU A 86 0.52 3.73 9.06
N VAL A 87 1.63 2.98 9.18
CA VAL A 87 1.73 1.62 8.62
C VAL A 87 0.59 0.76 9.13
N VAL A 88 0.39 0.73 10.45
CA VAL A 88 -0.71 -0.01 11.07
C VAL A 88 -2.05 0.45 10.51
N TYR A 89 -2.30 1.76 10.42
CA TYR A 89 -3.56 2.26 9.89
C TYR A 89 -3.84 1.79 8.45
N TYR A 90 -2.92 2.04 7.51
CA TYR A 90 -3.16 1.73 6.09
C TYR A 90 -3.14 0.24 5.81
N TRP A 91 -2.15 -0.50 6.33
CA TRP A 91 -2.01 -1.92 6.02
C TRP A 91 -3.00 -2.80 6.78
N GLN A 92 -3.47 -2.40 7.96
CA GLN A 92 -4.61 -3.11 8.55
C GLN A 92 -5.87 -2.91 7.74
N TYR A 93 -6.10 -1.70 7.22
CA TYR A 93 -7.28 -1.46 6.39
C TYR A 93 -7.20 -2.26 5.09
N LEU A 94 -6.04 -2.25 4.43
CA LEU A 94 -5.75 -3.08 3.26
C LEU A 94 -6.10 -4.55 3.51
N MET A 95 -5.57 -5.15 4.58
CA MET A 95 -5.79 -6.57 4.87
C MET A 95 -7.21 -6.89 5.38
N ALA A 96 -7.95 -5.91 5.86
CA ALA A 96 -9.33 -6.11 6.32
C ALA A 96 -10.33 -5.98 5.16
N ALA A 97 -10.12 -5.04 4.25
CA ALA A 97 -11.00 -4.78 3.12
C ALA A 97 -10.65 -5.64 1.89
N TYR A 98 -9.36 -5.95 1.68
CA TYR A 98 -8.87 -6.60 0.47
C TYR A 98 -7.90 -7.77 0.78
N PRO A 99 -8.41 -8.89 1.34
CA PRO A 99 -7.56 -10.01 1.78
C PRO A 99 -6.87 -10.75 0.62
N GLU A 100 -7.42 -10.68 -0.58
CA GLU A 100 -6.91 -11.35 -1.79
C GLU A 100 -6.29 -10.36 -2.80
N THR A 101 -5.89 -9.16 -2.34
CA THR A 101 -5.30 -8.12 -3.20
C THR A 101 -4.14 -8.63 -4.03
N ARG A 102 -4.12 -8.14 -5.26
CA ARG A 102 -2.98 -8.22 -6.15
C ARG A 102 -2.73 -6.86 -6.75
N LEU A 103 -1.56 -6.30 -6.44
CA LEU A 103 -1.19 -4.98 -6.93
C LEU A 103 -1.18 -4.92 -8.46
N GLU A 104 -1.65 -3.80 -9.00
CA GLU A 104 -1.72 -3.56 -10.42
C GLU A 104 -0.34 -3.40 -11.06
N GLY A 105 -0.27 -3.63 -12.38
CA GLY A 105 0.98 -3.57 -13.14
C GLY A 105 1.68 -2.20 -13.01
N ARG A 106 0.90 -1.12 -12.96
CA ARG A 106 1.41 0.24 -12.78
C ARG A 106 2.08 0.41 -11.42
N THR A 107 1.43 -0.01 -10.34
CA THR A 107 2.00 0.06 -8.98
C THR A 107 3.30 -0.72 -8.89
N ARG A 108 3.36 -1.90 -9.52
CA ARG A 108 4.58 -2.71 -9.63
C ARG A 108 5.73 -2.02 -10.38
N SER A 109 5.45 -1.02 -11.20
CA SER A 109 6.47 -0.22 -11.91
C SER A 109 6.99 0.97 -11.10
N LEU A 110 6.31 1.35 -10.00
CA LEU A 110 6.70 2.50 -9.19
C LEU A 110 8.01 2.24 -8.44
N ALA A 111 8.80 3.30 -8.22
CA ALA A 111 10.03 3.21 -7.44
C ALA A 111 9.78 2.75 -5.98
N VAL A 112 8.63 3.11 -5.41
CA VAL A 112 8.19 2.62 -4.09
C VAL A 112 7.98 1.11 -4.07
N TYR A 113 7.58 0.51 -5.19
CA TYR A 113 7.47 -0.94 -5.32
C TYR A 113 8.80 -1.60 -5.59
N VAL A 114 9.53 -1.16 -6.62
CA VAL A 114 10.77 -1.79 -7.09
C VAL A 114 11.81 -1.89 -5.97
N HIS A 115 11.88 -0.90 -5.09
CA HIS A 115 12.81 -0.88 -3.96
C HIS A 115 12.21 -1.43 -2.65
N SER A 116 10.97 -1.94 -2.68
CA SER A 116 10.34 -2.53 -1.49
C SER A 116 10.87 -3.94 -1.22
N GLY A 117 10.72 -4.40 0.02
CA GLY A 117 10.97 -5.80 0.35
C GLY A 117 10.01 -6.75 -0.37
N LEU A 118 8.80 -6.29 -0.75
CA LEU A 118 7.83 -7.11 -1.48
C LEU A 118 8.35 -7.51 -2.87
N ALA A 119 8.94 -6.57 -3.61
CA ALA A 119 9.53 -6.88 -4.91
C ALA A 119 10.65 -7.93 -4.81
N GLN A 120 11.49 -7.82 -3.77
CA GLN A 120 12.56 -8.81 -3.50
C GLN A 120 11.99 -10.18 -3.15
N VAL A 121 10.93 -10.21 -2.33
CA VAL A 121 10.23 -11.45 -1.97
C VAL A 121 9.61 -12.09 -3.21
N GLU A 122 8.89 -11.33 -4.04
CA GLU A 122 8.30 -11.85 -5.28
C GLU A 122 9.36 -12.41 -6.22
N MET A 123 10.49 -11.71 -6.41
CA MET A 123 11.61 -12.20 -7.20
C MET A 123 12.16 -13.53 -6.65
N TYR A 124 12.34 -13.64 -5.33
CA TYR A 124 12.81 -14.87 -4.70
C TYR A 124 11.82 -16.03 -4.87
N VAL A 125 10.52 -15.77 -4.69
CA VAL A 125 9.45 -16.75 -4.92
C VAL A 125 9.48 -17.24 -6.37
N GLN A 126 9.72 -16.33 -7.33
CA GLN A 126 9.88 -16.68 -8.74
C GLN A 126 11.09 -17.57 -8.99
N GLN A 127 12.26 -17.21 -8.45
CA GLN A 127 13.50 -17.97 -8.62
C GLN A 127 13.44 -19.37 -7.99
N THR A 128 12.69 -19.53 -6.90
CA THR A 128 12.54 -20.82 -6.21
C THR A 128 11.41 -21.68 -6.77
N GLY A 129 10.68 -21.20 -7.79
CA GLY A 129 9.57 -21.93 -8.40
C GLY A 129 8.32 -22.02 -7.51
N GLN A 130 8.20 -21.16 -6.49
CA GLN A 130 7.10 -21.15 -5.52
C GLN A 130 5.92 -20.26 -5.96
N CYS A 131 5.83 -19.97 -7.26
CA CYS A 131 4.82 -19.07 -7.83
C CYS A 131 3.38 -19.58 -7.73
N TYR A 132 3.16 -20.82 -7.31
CA TYR A 132 1.84 -21.45 -7.30
C TYR A 132 1.57 -22.16 -5.98
N LYS A 133 0.33 -22.07 -5.54
CA LYS A 133 -0.21 -22.83 -4.41
C LYS A 133 -1.24 -23.84 -4.92
N LEU A 134 -1.13 -25.07 -4.46
CA LEU A 134 -2.15 -26.09 -4.72
C LEU A 134 -3.38 -25.81 -3.85
N THR A 135 -4.55 -25.88 -4.45
CA THR A 135 -5.84 -25.75 -3.77
C THR A 135 -6.51 -27.12 -3.63
N GLU A 136 -7.42 -27.25 -2.67
CA GLU A 136 -8.05 -28.53 -2.31
C GLU A 136 -9.02 -29.08 -3.38
N GLY A 137 -9.25 -28.33 -4.46
CA GLY A 137 -10.00 -28.78 -5.63
C GLY A 137 -9.25 -29.87 -6.39
N LYS A 138 -9.41 -31.12 -5.94
CA LYS A 138 -8.93 -32.30 -6.66
C LYS A 138 -9.99 -32.75 -7.65
N ARG A 139 -9.73 -32.63 -8.94
CA ARG A 139 -10.57 -33.27 -9.97
C ARG A 139 -10.03 -34.66 -10.24
N ARG A 140 -10.90 -35.67 -10.18
CA ARG A 140 -10.55 -37.04 -10.53
C ARG A 140 -11.16 -37.38 -11.89
N ASP A 141 -10.35 -37.93 -12.79
CA ASP A 141 -10.79 -38.46 -14.08
C ASP A 141 -10.14 -39.82 -14.28
N GLY A 142 -10.93 -40.89 -14.08
CA GLY A 142 -10.43 -42.25 -13.92
C GLY A 142 -9.42 -42.40 -12.77
N ASP A 143 -8.22 -42.86 -13.11
CA ASP A 143 -7.10 -43.04 -12.17
C ASP A 143 -6.21 -41.79 -12.02
N ARG A 144 -6.48 -40.72 -12.76
CA ARG A 144 -5.70 -39.47 -12.70
C ARG A 144 -6.31 -38.49 -11.69
N VAL A 145 -5.46 -37.92 -10.85
CA VAL A 145 -5.80 -36.85 -9.91
C VAL A 145 -5.19 -35.56 -10.42
N PHE A 146 -6.04 -34.58 -10.71
CA PHE A 146 -5.64 -33.23 -11.09
C PHE A 146 -5.76 -32.32 -9.88
N TYR A 147 -4.77 -31.45 -9.70
CA TYR A 147 -4.76 -30.43 -8.67
C TYR A 147 -4.98 -29.06 -9.31
N ASN A 148 -5.84 -28.25 -8.71
CA ASN A 148 -5.97 -26.86 -9.08
C ASN A 148 -4.81 -26.05 -8.48
N ALA A 149 -4.04 -25.37 -9.32
CA ALA A 149 -2.98 -24.47 -8.90
C ALA A 149 -3.42 -23.02 -9.09
N VAL A 150 -3.25 -22.19 -8.05
CA VAL A 150 -3.50 -20.74 -8.11
C VAL A 150 -2.17 -19.99 -7.95
N PRO A 151 -2.00 -18.82 -8.59
CA PRO A 151 -0.84 -17.97 -8.35
C PRO A 151 -0.68 -17.66 -6.87
N PHE A 152 0.54 -17.77 -6.36
CA PHE A 152 0.89 -17.38 -5.01
C PHE A 152 1.04 -15.85 -4.94
N SER A 153 0.33 -15.21 -4.01
CA SER A 153 0.52 -13.79 -3.70
C SER A 153 1.42 -13.65 -2.48
N ALA A 154 2.58 -13.01 -2.65
CA ALA A 154 3.50 -12.70 -1.55
C ALA A 154 3.01 -11.55 -0.67
N LEU A 155 2.03 -10.77 -1.17
CA LEU A 155 1.60 -9.54 -0.55
C LEU A 155 1.04 -9.75 0.87
N PRO A 156 0.08 -10.66 1.13
CA PRO A 156 -0.43 -10.85 2.49
C PRO A 156 0.67 -11.23 3.49
N MET A 157 1.58 -12.12 3.10
CA MET A 157 2.73 -12.50 3.95
C MET A 157 3.58 -11.27 4.30
N PHE A 158 3.96 -10.48 3.29
CA PHE A 158 4.79 -9.29 3.47
C PHE A 158 4.11 -8.24 4.36
N VAL A 159 2.85 -7.92 4.07
CA VAL A 159 2.07 -6.92 4.80
C VAL A 159 1.86 -7.34 6.26
N TRP A 160 1.51 -8.61 6.51
CA TRP A 160 1.36 -9.11 7.88
C TRP A 160 2.67 -9.09 8.68
N SER A 161 3.81 -9.38 8.04
CA SER A 161 5.13 -9.31 8.68
C SER A 161 5.44 -7.87 9.10
N GLY A 162 5.28 -6.91 8.19
CA GLY A 162 5.55 -5.51 8.48
C GLY A 162 4.54 -4.87 9.45
N LEU A 163 3.30 -5.36 9.50
CA LEU A 163 2.36 -5.04 10.58
C LEU A 163 2.86 -5.57 11.94
N GLY A 164 3.42 -6.78 11.98
CA GLY A 164 4.03 -7.35 13.17
C GLY A 164 5.16 -6.48 13.71
N GLU A 165 6.09 -6.09 12.84
CA GLU A 165 7.19 -5.17 13.16
C GLU A 165 6.69 -3.82 13.68
N SER A 166 5.74 -3.21 12.97
CA SER A 166 5.17 -1.92 13.36
C SER A 166 4.44 -2.00 14.71
N TYR A 167 3.79 -3.14 15.01
CA TYR A 167 3.18 -3.37 16.30
C TYR A 167 4.19 -3.56 17.43
N GLU A 168 5.34 -4.21 17.17
CA GLU A 168 6.44 -4.29 18.13
C GLU A 168 6.99 -2.90 18.45
N GLU A 169 7.19 -2.05 17.44
CA GLU A 169 7.67 -0.66 17.62
C GLU A 169 6.70 0.17 18.48
N LEU A 170 5.40 -0.06 18.35
CA LEU A 170 4.37 0.58 19.17
C LEU A 170 4.17 -0.07 20.55
N GLY A 171 4.96 -1.10 20.90
CA GLY A 171 4.84 -1.84 22.16
C GLY A 171 3.59 -2.73 22.26
N ARG A 172 2.86 -2.93 21.17
CA ARG A 172 1.61 -3.72 21.13
C ARG A 172 1.91 -5.20 20.86
N LEU A 173 2.64 -5.83 21.78
CA LEU A 173 3.21 -7.17 21.60
C LEU A 173 2.16 -8.26 21.28
N SER A 174 0.97 -8.19 21.88
CA SER A 174 -0.09 -9.17 21.62
C SER A 174 -0.63 -9.12 20.18
N LEU A 175 -0.71 -7.92 19.59
CA LEU A 175 -1.11 -7.72 18.20
C LEU A 175 0.03 -8.08 17.24
N ALA A 176 1.28 -7.77 17.62
CA ALA A 176 2.46 -8.15 16.86
C ALA A 176 2.55 -9.68 16.67
N ALA A 177 2.39 -10.46 17.75
CA ALA A 177 2.41 -11.93 17.67
C ALA A 177 1.33 -12.46 16.71
N LYS A 178 0.10 -11.96 16.82
CA LYS A 178 -1.01 -12.34 15.91
C LYS A 178 -0.74 -11.97 14.46
N ALA A 179 -0.08 -10.85 14.21
CA ALA A 179 0.30 -10.43 12.86
C ALA A 179 1.36 -11.37 12.26
N PHE A 180 2.41 -11.71 13.01
CA PHE A 180 3.40 -12.69 12.54
C PHE A 180 2.82 -14.08 12.30
N GLU A 181 1.88 -14.54 13.13
CA GLU A 181 1.16 -15.80 12.88
C GLU A 181 0.35 -15.76 11.58
N ARG A 182 -0.24 -14.60 11.24
CA ARG A 182 -0.93 -14.41 9.95
C ARG A 182 0.08 -14.45 8.80
N ALA A 183 1.23 -13.79 8.95
CA ALA A 183 2.30 -13.84 7.96
C ALA A 183 2.79 -15.28 7.72
N GLU A 184 2.98 -16.07 8.78
CA GLU A 184 3.37 -17.48 8.70
C GLU A 184 2.35 -18.34 7.92
N ARG A 185 1.05 -18.12 8.15
CA ARG A 185 -0.02 -18.82 7.44
C ARG A 185 -0.07 -18.45 5.96
N SER A 186 0.24 -17.20 5.62
CA SER A 186 0.31 -16.69 4.25
C SER A 186 1.62 -17.01 3.53
N ALA A 187 2.66 -17.44 4.26
CA ALA A 187 3.95 -17.76 3.68
C ALA A 187 3.91 -18.99 2.75
N PRO A 188 4.80 -19.05 1.74
CA PRO A 188 4.91 -20.24 0.91
C PRO A 188 5.32 -21.44 1.75
N THR A 189 4.87 -22.64 1.36
CA THR A 189 5.15 -23.87 2.11
C THR A 189 6.63 -24.23 2.13
N GLY A 190 7.39 -23.83 1.10
CA GLY A 190 8.83 -24.01 1.04
C GLY A 190 9.60 -22.72 1.36
N GLY A 191 10.90 -22.85 1.62
CA GLY A 191 11.79 -21.72 1.89
C GLY A 191 11.82 -21.27 3.35
N ASN A 192 12.65 -20.26 3.63
CA ASN A 192 12.94 -19.83 5.01
C ASN A 192 11.93 -18.80 5.55
N TRP A 193 11.00 -18.29 4.73
CA TRP A 193 10.06 -17.24 5.11
C TRP A 193 9.10 -17.67 6.22
N ARG A 194 8.49 -18.85 6.07
CA ARG A 194 7.60 -19.41 7.09
C ARG A 194 8.32 -19.56 8.43
N ALA A 195 9.53 -20.11 8.41
CA ALA A 195 10.36 -20.27 9.61
C ALA A 195 10.72 -18.91 10.24
N SER A 196 11.02 -17.90 9.42
CA SER A 196 11.35 -16.55 9.88
C SER A 196 10.16 -15.85 10.54
N CYS A 197 8.95 -16.02 9.98
CA CYS A 197 7.71 -15.51 10.57
C CYS A 197 7.41 -16.22 11.90
N ALA A 198 7.53 -17.55 11.94
CA ALA A 198 7.33 -18.34 13.16
C ALA A 198 8.31 -17.95 14.27
N ALA A 199 9.60 -17.76 13.93
CA ALA A 199 10.62 -17.30 14.87
C ALA A 199 10.31 -15.89 15.41
N SER A 200 9.79 -14.99 14.56
CA SER A 200 9.36 -13.66 14.99
C SER A 200 8.15 -13.70 15.91
N ALA A 201 7.14 -14.52 15.60
CA ALA A 201 5.99 -14.74 16.47
C ALA A 201 6.41 -15.26 17.86
N GLU A 202 7.30 -16.25 17.89
CA GLU A 202 7.83 -16.83 19.13
C GLU A 202 8.65 -15.82 19.94
N ARG A 203 9.52 -15.05 19.29
CA ARG A 203 10.28 -13.96 19.93
C ARG A 203 9.35 -12.98 20.63
N VAL A 204 8.27 -12.56 19.98
CA VAL A 204 7.30 -11.62 20.54
C VAL A 204 6.51 -12.24 21.70
N ARG A 205 6.10 -13.50 21.59
CA ARG A 205 5.40 -14.19 22.70
C ARG A 205 6.26 -14.25 23.96
N ARG A 206 7.54 -14.61 23.83
CA ARG A 206 8.46 -14.62 24.99
C ARG A 206 8.58 -13.24 25.65
N ARG A 207 8.64 -12.17 24.85
CA ARG A 207 8.65 -10.80 25.36
C ARG A 207 7.34 -10.49 26.10
N LEU A 208 6.19 -10.87 25.53
CA LEU A 208 4.88 -10.67 26.15
C LEU A 208 4.76 -11.41 27.49
N GLU A 209 5.20 -12.66 27.55
CA GLU A 209 5.23 -13.47 28.78
C GLU A 209 6.16 -12.87 29.83
N ALA A 210 7.35 -12.41 29.43
CA ALA A 210 8.28 -11.74 30.33
C ALA A 210 7.69 -10.43 30.90
N HIS A 211 6.97 -9.65 30.08
CA HIS A 211 6.24 -8.46 30.54
C HIS A 211 5.11 -8.81 31.51
N ALA A 212 4.35 -9.88 31.24
CA ALA A 212 3.28 -10.33 32.14
C ALA A 212 3.83 -10.85 33.48
N ALA A 213 4.93 -11.62 33.46
CA ALA A 213 5.61 -12.14 34.64
C ALA A 213 6.24 -11.01 35.47
N GLY A 214 6.83 -10.00 34.82
CA GLY A 214 7.40 -8.82 35.48
C GLY A 214 6.34 -7.87 36.06
N ALA A 215 5.16 -7.77 35.44
CA ALA A 215 4.05 -6.97 35.97
C ALA A 215 3.42 -7.59 37.24
N GLY A 216 3.56 -8.90 37.44
CA GLY A 216 3.07 -9.60 38.64
C GLY A 216 3.89 -9.37 39.92
N SER A 217 5.08 -8.76 39.83
CA SER A 217 5.94 -8.46 40.99
C SER A 217 5.95 -6.98 41.40
N ALA A 218 5.27 -6.11 40.65
CA ALA A 218 5.17 -4.69 40.96
C ALA A 218 3.91 -4.42 41.80
N THR A 219 4.11 -4.13 43.10
CA THR A 219 3.09 -3.48 43.94
C THR A 219 2.66 -2.18 43.25
N PRO A 220 1.36 -1.92 43.02
CA PRO A 220 0.92 -0.83 42.18
C PRO A 220 1.27 0.54 42.81
N PRO A 221 1.94 1.46 42.08
CA PRO A 221 1.96 2.85 42.48
C PRO A 221 0.57 3.46 42.28
N ALA A 222 0.13 4.22 43.27
CA ALA A 222 -1.16 4.88 43.33
C ALA A 222 -1.44 5.73 42.08
N ALA A 223 -2.71 5.71 41.68
CA ALA A 223 -3.28 6.28 40.47
C ALA A 223 -2.80 7.70 40.11
N ALA A 224 -2.35 7.88 38.87
CA ALA A 224 -2.34 9.17 38.18
C ALA A 224 -3.32 9.10 36.98
N GLY A 225 -4.18 10.11 36.89
CA GLY A 225 -5.44 10.13 36.13
C GLY A 225 -5.35 10.15 34.59
N PRO A 226 -6.51 10.30 33.93
CA PRO A 226 -6.67 10.02 32.51
C PRO A 226 -6.28 11.25 31.66
N VAL A 227 -5.29 11.08 30.79
CA VAL A 227 -5.04 12.03 29.69
C VAL A 227 -5.57 11.40 28.40
N GLY A 228 -6.72 11.89 27.96
CA GLY A 228 -7.26 11.59 26.65
C GLY A 228 -6.41 12.23 25.56
N ALA A 229 -5.93 11.43 24.61
CA ALA A 229 -5.31 11.94 23.39
C ALA A 229 -6.03 11.30 22.18
N ARG A 230 -6.83 12.12 21.49
CA ARG A 230 -7.30 11.87 20.13
C ARG A 230 -6.10 11.88 19.17
N PRO A 231 -6.02 10.99 18.16
CA PRO A 231 -5.04 11.13 17.10
C PRO A 231 -5.41 12.32 16.21
N SER A 232 -4.55 13.35 16.17
CA SER A 232 -4.63 14.46 15.22
C SER A 232 -3.78 14.11 14.01
N ALA A 233 -4.36 14.28 12.82
CA ALA A 233 -3.69 14.10 11.54
C ALA A 233 -2.66 15.23 11.33
N HIS A 234 -1.37 14.92 11.48
CA HIS A 234 -0.28 15.79 11.07
C HIS A 234 0.74 14.97 10.27
N CYS A 235 0.60 15.01 8.95
CA CYS A 235 1.71 14.79 8.03
C CYS A 235 2.58 16.05 8.07
N THR A 236 3.60 16.06 8.91
CA THR A 236 4.69 17.05 8.82
C THR A 236 5.84 16.41 8.05
N SER A 237 6.15 17.02 6.91
CA SER A 237 7.25 16.71 6.00
C SER A 237 8.60 16.70 6.73
N GLY A 238 9.23 15.53 6.82
CA GLY A 238 10.66 15.40 7.06
C GLY A 238 11.33 15.04 5.74
N ALA A 239 11.73 16.04 4.97
CA ALA A 239 12.67 15.87 3.87
C ALA A 239 14.03 15.52 4.50
N GLY A 240 14.48 14.28 4.29
CA GLY A 240 15.85 13.87 4.53
C GLY A 240 16.53 13.73 3.19
N ASP A 241 17.29 14.75 2.82
CA ASP A 241 18.18 14.73 1.65
C ASP A 241 19.18 13.58 1.81
N ALA A 242 19.08 12.56 0.96
CA ALA A 242 20.11 11.57 0.75
C ALA A 242 20.90 11.98 -0.49
N GLU A 243 21.91 12.81 -0.25
CA GLU A 243 22.94 13.20 -1.20
C GLU A 243 23.70 11.95 -1.68
N LEU A 244 23.42 11.52 -2.91
CA LEU A 244 24.12 10.43 -3.58
C LEU A 244 25.42 10.99 -4.16
N ALA A 245 26.53 10.82 -3.44
CA ALA A 245 27.86 11.13 -3.96
C ALA A 245 28.24 10.11 -5.05
N CYS A 246 28.20 10.54 -6.30
CA CYS A 246 28.95 9.90 -7.38
C CYS A 246 30.44 10.22 -7.17
N ALA A 247 31.23 9.20 -6.85
CA ALA A 247 32.67 9.26 -7.02
C ALA A 247 33.00 8.70 -8.42
N GLU A 248 33.35 9.60 -9.33
CA GLU A 248 34.22 9.33 -10.48
C GLU A 248 35.70 9.44 -10.04
N ASP A 249 36.60 8.99 -10.91
CA ASP A 249 38.09 8.98 -10.86
C ASP A 249 38.70 7.72 -10.18
N ASP A 250 39.56 6.90 -10.81
CA ASP A 250 40.40 6.95 -12.02
C ASP A 250 40.49 5.55 -12.68
#